data_AF-A0A0D8JHF6-F1
#
_entry.id   AF-A0A0D8JHF6-F1
#
_cell.length_a   1.000
_cell.length_b   1.000
_cell.length_c   1.000
_cell.angle_alpha   90.00
_cell.angle_beta   90.00
_cell.angle_gamma   90.00
#
_symmetry.space_group_name_H-M   'P 1'
#
loop_
_entity.id
_entity.type
_entity.pdbx_description
1 polymer ?
#
loop_
_entity_poly.entity_id
_entity_poly.type
_entity_poly.pdbx_seq_one_letter_code
_entity_poly.pdbx_strand_id
1 'polypeptide(L)'
;MKMKFLKYSAGVASLILILFTSCNDLDLAPTNRFTEANYWTSPEKANLVLNMAYSQMYNSGYFFSTEALSDNIFEGRGVSSEKIISSGQADASNNRFANEWRDCYAGIKTCHTFLENVDRVEGMDEDLKARMNAEARFIRAYLYFRLTTWYGDVPLFKTDITLDESKTIARTSQEEVLAFVRNELDAVAAVLPTNEEYSEEDNGRITAGAAVALKARTYLYSNDWQNVVNTCEELINSDQYGSYSLFPSYEGIFLPENEYNDEVILDLGYVPSLRTWGEYFDYAPLSVGARVNQMAPTQELVDDYLMMNGRTIDDANSGYDENDPYVRRDPRLTATVVYHEFPWKLPSGTIQTIYIKPGTAPDESAEVDEYKGQGTNSTSTGYYMRKYYDPQSLASFTSGLNLILIRYADVLLMYAEAKNELSQMDENVWNSTIKVIRERAGFSDASALNFDSSLSQADLRDIIRRERRIELALEGLRIFDIRRWETAETVLNGNPHGAKYGDPSMDNGYIRLDKRTFNPERDYLWAVPQSQKDINPNLGQNPGY
;
A
#
# COMPACT_ATOMS: atom_id res chain seq x y z
N MET A 1 2.48 51.27 -79.19
CA MET A 1 2.16 49.86 -78.83
C MET A 1 2.59 49.48 -77.40
N LYS A 2 3.67 50.04 -76.82
CA LYS A 2 4.17 49.66 -75.48
C LYS A 2 3.29 50.07 -74.28
N MET A 3 2.55 51.19 -74.33
CA MET A 3 1.75 51.66 -73.17
C MET A 3 0.40 50.96 -72.97
N LYS A 4 -0.15 50.28 -73.98
CA LYS A 4 -1.38 49.48 -73.81
C LYS A 4 -1.08 48.13 -73.16
N PHE A 5 0.08 47.53 -73.45
CA PHE A 5 0.49 46.25 -72.86
C PHE A 5 0.69 46.34 -71.34
N LEU A 6 1.26 47.45 -70.83
CA LEU A 6 1.44 47.67 -69.39
C LEU A 6 0.14 47.84 -68.59
N LYS A 7 -0.94 48.38 -69.21
CA LYS A 7 -2.23 48.57 -68.53
C LYS A 7 -3.01 47.26 -68.40
N TYR A 8 -2.91 46.37 -69.39
CA TYR A 8 -3.54 45.04 -69.32
C TYR A 8 -2.70 44.05 -68.49
N SER A 9 -1.36 44.18 -68.47
CA SER A 9 -0.52 43.33 -67.61
C SER A 9 -0.65 43.68 -66.12
N ALA A 10 -0.86 44.95 -65.77
CA ALA A 10 -1.17 45.34 -64.38
C ALA A 10 -2.55 44.85 -63.93
N GLY A 11 -3.56 44.87 -64.81
CA GLY A 11 -4.90 44.36 -64.51
C GLY A 11 -4.96 42.83 -64.37
N VAL A 12 -4.23 42.09 -65.20
CA VAL A 12 -4.14 40.63 -65.12
C VAL A 12 -3.31 40.18 -63.91
N ALA A 13 -2.24 40.91 -63.56
CA ALA A 13 -1.47 40.63 -62.35
C ALA A 13 -2.31 40.84 -61.07
N SER A 14 -3.12 41.90 -61.01
CA SER A 14 -4.01 42.13 -59.86
C SER A 14 -5.17 41.13 -59.78
N LEU A 15 -5.67 40.61 -60.90
CA LEU A 15 -6.73 39.59 -60.91
C LEU A 15 -6.20 38.18 -60.53
N ILE A 16 -4.93 37.89 -60.84
CA ILE A 16 -4.25 36.66 -60.43
C ILE A 16 -3.89 36.68 -58.93
N LEU A 17 -3.59 37.86 -58.36
CA LEU A 17 -3.31 37.98 -56.92
C LEU A 17 -4.54 37.76 -56.02
N ILE A 18 -5.77 37.97 -56.53
CA ILE A 18 -7.00 37.76 -55.75
C ILE A 18 -7.39 36.27 -55.68
N LEU A 19 -6.91 35.44 -56.62
CA LEU A 19 -7.16 33.99 -56.64
C LEU A 19 -6.32 33.19 -55.63
N PHE A 20 -5.43 33.84 -54.85
CA PHE A 20 -4.62 33.20 -53.80
C PHE A 20 -5.06 33.56 -52.37
N THR A 21 -6.24 34.16 -52.19
CA THR A 21 -6.81 34.41 -50.86
C THR A 21 -7.81 33.32 -50.44
N SER A 22 -7.34 32.09 -50.32
CA SER A 22 -7.97 31.12 -49.42
C SER A 22 -7.05 30.97 -48.21
N CYS A 23 -7.35 31.68 -47.13
CA CYS A 23 -6.88 31.25 -45.81
C CYS A 23 -7.58 29.93 -45.53
N ASN A 24 -6.90 28.80 -45.77
CA ASN A 24 -7.19 27.61 -44.99
C ASN A 24 -6.65 27.87 -43.59
N ASP A 25 -7.46 27.68 -42.55
CA ASP A 25 -6.96 27.58 -41.19
C ASP A 25 -5.89 26.48 -41.19
N LEU A 26 -4.63 26.91 -41.09
CA LEU A 26 -3.45 26.07 -41.24
C LEU A 26 -2.94 25.58 -39.87
N ASP A 27 -3.76 25.70 -38.82
CA ASP A 27 -3.62 24.93 -37.59
C ASP A 27 -4.37 23.60 -37.75
N LEU A 28 -3.89 22.78 -38.69
CA LEU A 28 -4.26 21.38 -38.69
C LEU A 28 -3.64 20.75 -37.44
N ALA A 29 -4.48 20.47 -36.44
CA ALA A 29 -4.08 19.64 -35.32
C ALA A 29 -3.42 18.37 -35.90
N PRO A 30 -2.17 18.09 -35.53
CA PRO A 30 -1.38 17.05 -36.17
C PRO A 30 -2.14 15.72 -36.09
N THR A 31 -2.47 15.14 -37.23
CA THR A 31 -3.32 13.93 -37.32
C THR A 31 -2.60 12.64 -36.92
N ASN A 32 -1.28 12.71 -36.75
CA ASN A 32 -0.41 11.60 -36.37
C ASN A 32 0.03 11.61 -34.91
N ARG A 33 -0.46 12.56 -34.10
CA ARG A 33 -0.25 12.61 -32.64
C ARG A 33 -1.50 13.14 -31.97
N PHE A 34 -1.73 12.70 -30.75
CA PHE A 34 -2.82 13.24 -29.96
C PHE A 34 -2.51 14.67 -29.53
N THR A 35 -3.49 15.54 -29.69
CA THR A 35 -3.55 16.88 -29.11
C THR A 35 -4.72 16.94 -28.16
N GLU A 36 -4.69 17.88 -27.23
CA GLU A 36 -5.83 18.12 -26.33
C GLU A 36 -7.15 18.39 -27.09
N ALA A 37 -7.07 18.98 -28.28
CA ALA A 37 -8.22 19.26 -29.14
C ALA A 37 -8.88 18.00 -29.73
N ASN A 38 -8.15 16.90 -29.94
CA ASN A 38 -8.64 15.72 -30.66
C ASN A 38 -8.53 14.39 -29.88
N TYR A 39 -8.19 14.45 -28.58
CA TYR A 39 -8.08 13.25 -27.75
C TYR A 39 -9.42 12.79 -27.18
N TRP A 40 -10.22 13.70 -26.64
CA TRP A 40 -11.48 13.42 -25.94
C TRP A 40 -12.64 13.17 -26.92
N THR A 41 -12.52 12.11 -27.72
CA THR A 41 -13.44 11.82 -28.83
C THR A 41 -14.18 10.49 -28.69
N SER A 42 -13.83 9.65 -27.72
CA SER A 42 -14.52 8.38 -27.49
C SER A 42 -14.33 7.87 -26.06
N PRO A 43 -15.24 7.01 -25.56
CA PRO A 43 -15.11 6.39 -24.24
C PRO A 43 -13.82 5.59 -24.05
N GLU A 44 -13.34 4.91 -25.09
CA GLU A 44 -12.11 4.11 -25.03
C GLU A 44 -10.89 5.00 -24.76
N LYS A 45 -10.81 6.17 -25.41
CA LYS A 45 -9.73 7.12 -25.17
C LYS A 45 -9.81 7.76 -23.77
N ALA A 46 -11.01 8.07 -23.30
CA ALA A 46 -11.19 8.52 -21.92
C ALA A 46 -10.74 7.44 -20.93
N ASN A 47 -11.08 6.17 -21.18
CA ASN A 47 -10.69 5.04 -20.35
C ASN A 47 -9.15 4.84 -20.33
N LEU A 48 -8.42 5.17 -21.39
CA LEU A 48 -6.95 5.16 -21.36
C LEU A 48 -6.36 6.15 -20.35
N VAL A 49 -6.94 7.35 -20.22
CA VAL A 49 -6.51 8.32 -19.19
C VAL A 49 -6.89 7.86 -17.80
N LEU A 50 -8.10 7.29 -17.65
CA LEU A 50 -8.53 6.73 -16.37
C LEU A 50 -7.60 5.58 -15.94
N ASN A 51 -7.26 4.67 -16.84
CA ASN A 51 -6.29 3.59 -16.59
C ASN A 51 -4.91 4.13 -16.18
N MET A 52 -4.47 5.26 -16.75
CA MET A 52 -3.26 5.95 -16.29
C MET A 52 -3.41 6.40 -14.83
N ALA A 53 -4.53 7.01 -14.46
CA ALA A 53 -4.80 7.40 -13.08
C ALA A 53 -4.73 6.20 -12.12
N TYR A 54 -5.37 5.07 -12.49
CA TYR A 54 -5.28 3.82 -11.74
C TYR A 54 -3.83 3.36 -11.55
N SER A 55 -3.03 3.36 -12.61
CA SER A 55 -1.61 2.96 -12.54
C SER A 55 -0.74 3.89 -11.69
N GLN A 56 -1.18 5.14 -11.49
CA GLN A 56 -0.50 6.15 -10.67
C GLN A 56 -1.04 6.22 -9.24
N MET A 57 -2.10 5.47 -8.91
CA MET A 57 -2.70 5.46 -7.58
C MET A 57 -1.74 4.91 -6.51
N TYR A 58 -1.04 3.80 -6.81
CA TYR A 58 -0.02 3.18 -5.96
C TYR A 58 0.86 2.20 -6.78
N ASN A 59 1.90 1.63 -6.17
CA ASN A 59 2.79 0.67 -6.84
C ASN A 59 3.37 -0.38 -5.87
N SER A 60 3.79 -1.53 -6.43
CA SER A 60 4.42 -2.65 -5.70
C SER A 60 5.67 -2.24 -4.93
N GLY A 61 6.50 -1.35 -5.48
CA GLY A 61 7.70 -0.88 -4.82
C GLY A 61 7.39 -0.25 -3.47
N TYR A 62 6.42 0.66 -3.42
CA TYR A 62 5.97 1.26 -2.16
C TYR A 62 5.20 0.29 -1.28
N PHE A 63 4.43 -0.65 -1.86
CA PHE A 63 3.73 -1.68 -1.09
C PHE A 63 4.70 -2.44 -0.18
N PHE A 64 5.82 -2.93 -0.72
CA PHE A 64 6.82 -3.64 0.07
C PHE A 64 7.75 -2.71 0.86
N SER A 65 8.24 -1.61 0.26
CA SER A 65 9.24 -0.76 0.93
C SER A 65 8.67 0.00 2.13
N THR A 66 7.36 0.25 2.16
CA THR A 66 6.70 0.90 3.31
C THR A 66 6.77 0.04 4.57
N GLU A 67 6.74 -1.29 4.46
CA GLU A 67 6.86 -2.19 5.62
C GLU A 67 8.25 -2.08 6.27
N ALA A 68 9.30 -1.77 5.51
CA ALA A 68 10.67 -1.62 6.03
C ALA A 68 10.88 -0.36 6.87
N LEU A 69 9.94 0.57 6.85
CA LEU A 69 9.92 1.72 7.76
C LEU A 69 9.46 1.31 9.17
N SER A 70 8.87 0.12 9.32
CA SER A 70 8.30 -0.36 10.58
C SER A 70 9.23 -1.31 11.34
N ASP A 71 8.80 -1.71 12.53
CA ASP A 71 9.42 -2.72 13.41
C ASP A 71 9.25 -4.17 12.92
N ASN A 72 8.55 -4.41 11.80
CA ASN A 72 8.34 -5.76 11.26
C ASN A 72 9.46 -6.28 10.35
N ILE A 73 10.08 -5.41 9.57
CA ILE A 73 11.08 -5.76 8.55
C ILE A 73 12.36 -5.00 8.82
N PHE A 74 13.51 -5.65 8.67
CA PHE A 74 14.82 -5.02 8.62
C PHE A 74 15.41 -5.09 7.21
N GLU A 75 15.96 -3.97 6.75
CA GLU A 75 16.70 -3.90 5.49
C GLU A 75 18.20 -4.15 5.74
N GLY A 76 18.65 -5.34 5.34
CA GLY A 76 19.99 -5.84 5.64
C GLY A 76 21.09 -5.33 4.70
N ARG A 77 20.73 -4.62 3.63
CA ARG A 77 21.63 -4.34 2.51
C ARG A 77 21.44 -2.93 1.96
N GLY A 78 22.52 -2.35 1.46
CA GLY A 78 22.48 -1.06 0.78
C GLY A 78 22.28 0.15 1.71
N VAL A 79 21.97 1.28 1.08
CA VAL A 79 21.69 2.58 1.71
C VAL A 79 20.43 3.16 1.07
N SER A 80 19.31 2.43 1.16
CA SER A 80 18.03 2.91 0.66
C SER A 80 17.58 4.19 1.38
N SER A 81 16.57 4.85 0.82
CA SER A 81 15.98 6.01 1.49
C SER A 81 15.25 5.60 2.77
N GLU A 82 14.64 4.42 2.79
CA GLU A 82 13.99 3.80 3.94
C GLU A 82 14.98 3.49 5.07
N LYS A 83 16.19 3.01 4.74
CA LYS A 83 17.26 2.79 5.72
C LYS A 83 17.77 4.09 6.32
N ILE A 84 17.86 5.16 5.53
CA ILE A 84 18.21 6.51 6.01
C ILE A 84 17.11 7.08 6.93
N ILE A 85 15.83 6.80 6.64
CA ILE A 85 14.71 7.18 7.49
C ILE A 85 14.74 6.42 8.82
N SER A 86 14.81 5.09 8.78
CA SER A 86 14.78 4.24 9.97
C SER A 86 16.00 4.41 10.90
N SER A 87 17.13 4.89 10.38
CA SER A 87 18.30 5.26 11.19
C SER A 87 18.23 6.67 11.80
N GLY A 88 17.18 7.44 11.51
CA GLY A 88 16.97 8.80 11.99
C GLY A 88 17.80 9.86 11.28
N GLN A 89 18.41 9.52 10.13
CA GLN A 89 19.32 10.38 9.37
C GLN A 89 18.64 11.15 8.23
N ALA A 90 17.36 10.89 7.96
CA ALA A 90 16.64 11.56 6.88
C ALA A 90 16.48 13.07 7.12
N ASP A 91 16.62 13.82 6.04
CA ASP A 91 16.36 15.26 5.95
C ASP A 91 15.47 15.56 4.72
N ALA A 92 15.20 16.84 4.46
CA ALA A 92 14.35 17.29 3.34
C ALA A 92 14.89 16.93 1.94
N SER A 93 16.12 16.45 1.82
CA SER A 93 16.71 15.96 0.56
C SER A 93 16.50 14.46 0.32
N ASN A 94 15.91 13.74 1.28
CA ASN A 94 15.66 12.31 1.15
C ASN A 94 14.76 12.00 -0.08
N ASN A 95 15.22 11.06 -0.92
CA ASN A 95 14.54 10.74 -2.18
C ASN A 95 13.17 10.10 -1.98
N ARG A 96 12.94 9.34 -0.90
CA ARG A 96 11.61 8.76 -0.63
C ARG A 96 10.58 9.85 -0.41
N PHE A 97 10.94 10.92 0.30
CA PHE A 97 10.07 12.09 0.49
C PHE A 97 9.79 12.77 -0.86
N ALA A 98 10.84 13.08 -1.62
CA ALA A 98 10.67 13.72 -2.93
C ALA A 98 9.81 12.89 -3.90
N ASN A 99 10.01 11.58 -3.95
CA ASN A 99 9.30 10.68 -4.86
C ASN A 99 7.82 10.52 -4.45
N GLU A 100 7.50 10.31 -3.17
CA GLU A 100 6.10 10.19 -2.72
C GLU A 100 5.30 11.47 -3.04
N TRP A 101 5.89 12.64 -2.78
CA TRP A 101 5.28 13.93 -3.12
C TRP A 101 5.02 14.06 -4.62
N ARG A 102 6.07 13.82 -5.44
CA ARG A 102 5.98 13.91 -6.90
C ARG A 102 4.92 12.96 -7.46
N ASP A 103 4.95 11.70 -7.04
CA ASP A 103 4.11 10.65 -7.62
C ASP A 103 2.63 10.91 -7.30
N CYS A 104 2.33 11.36 -6.06
CA CYS A 104 0.95 11.69 -5.70
C CYS A 104 0.43 12.91 -6.48
N TYR A 105 1.20 14.00 -6.59
CA TYR A 105 0.76 15.16 -7.37
C TYR A 105 0.69 14.89 -8.88
N ALA A 106 1.52 13.98 -9.41
CA ALA A 106 1.41 13.52 -10.79
C ALA A 106 0.09 12.76 -11.03
N GLY A 107 -0.29 11.85 -10.13
CA GLY A 107 -1.57 11.15 -10.21
C GLY A 107 -2.78 12.10 -10.04
N ILE A 108 -2.69 13.08 -9.13
CA ILE A 108 -3.73 14.11 -8.95
C ILE A 108 -3.92 14.93 -10.23
N LYS A 109 -2.81 15.33 -10.88
CA LYS A 109 -2.83 16.02 -12.17
C LYS A 109 -3.53 15.19 -13.26
N THR A 110 -3.26 13.89 -13.33
CA THR A 110 -3.94 12.97 -14.26
C THR A 110 -5.45 12.91 -13.96
N CYS A 111 -5.84 12.84 -12.69
CA CYS A 111 -7.25 12.86 -12.29
C CYS A 111 -7.94 14.17 -12.70
N HIS A 112 -7.31 15.32 -12.48
CA HIS A 112 -7.87 16.61 -12.93
C HIS A 112 -7.99 16.69 -14.44
N THR A 113 -6.96 16.26 -15.17
CA THR A 113 -7.00 16.19 -16.63
C THR A 113 -8.17 15.36 -17.13
N PHE A 114 -8.48 14.24 -16.46
CA PHE A 114 -9.66 13.43 -16.76
C PHE A 114 -10.96 14.18 -16.47
N LEU A 115 -11.13 14.66 -15.24
CA LEU A 115 -12.36 15.29 -14.75
C LEU A 115 -12.72 16.57 -15.52
N GLU A 116 -11.73 17.32 -15.99
CA GLU A 116 -11.93 18.56 -16.75
C GLU A 116 -12.37 18.31 -18.21
N ASN A 117 -12.19 17.09 -18.72
CA ASN A 117 -12.31 16.84 -20.15
C ASN A 117 -13.24 15.68 -20.53
N VAL A 118 -13.59 14.77 -19.63
CA VAL A 118 -14.45 13.61 -19.96
C VAL A 118 -15.81 14.03 -20.54
N ASP A 119 -16.35 15.17 -20.11
CA ASP A 119 -17.61 15.73 -20.61
C ASP A 119 -17.56 16.15 -22.09
N ARG A 120 -16.37 16.27 -22.68
CA ARG A 120 -16.18 16.57 -24.11
C ARG A 120 -16.42 15.35 -25.01
N VAL A 121 -16.50 14.16 -24.44
CA VAL A 121 -16.77 12.93 -25.20
C VAL A 121 -18.25 12.87 -25.57
N GLU A 122 -18.56 13.17 -26.82
CA GLU A 122 -19.93 13.14 -27.32
C GLU A 122 -20.50 11.72 -27.34
N GLY A 123 -21.75 11.55 -26.86
CA GLY A 123 -22.48 10.29 -26.95
C GLY A 123 -22.03 9.19 -25.99
N MET A 124 -21.19 9.48 -25.00
CA MET A 124 -20.90 8.54 -23.91
C MET A 124 -22.16 8.28 -23.07
N ASP A 125 -22.39 7.02 -22.73
CA ASP A 125 -23.43 6.63 -21.77
C ASP A 125 -23.25 7.38 -20.44
N GLU A 126 -24.34 7.94 -19.89
CA GLU A 126 -24.25 8.81 -18.72
C GLU A 126 -23.91 8.04 -17.44
N ASP A 127 -24.34 6.79 -17.30
CA ASP A 127 -24.01 5.95 -16.15
C ASP A 127 -22.53 5.56 -16.19
N LEU A 128 -22.02 5.17 -17.36
CA LEU A 128 -20.59 4.95 -17.58
C LEU A 128 -19.77 6.20 -17.26
N LYS A 129 -20.20 7.37 -17.75
CA LYS A 129 -19.51 8.65 -17.49
C LYS A 129 -19.51 9.00 -16.00
N ALA A 130 -20.63 8.81 -15.32
CA ALA A 130 -20.75 9.03 -13.88
C ALA A 130 -19.82 8.11 -13.09
N ARG A 131 -19.79 6.81 -13.44
CA ARG A 131 -18.88 5.82 -12.87
C ARG A 131 -17.42 6.22 -13.06
N MET A 132 -17.01 6.53 -14.29
CA MET A 132 -15.63 6.91 -14.59
C MET A 132 -15.18 8.19 -13.85
N ASN A 133 -16.08 9.18 -13.72
CA ASN A 133 -15.85 10.37 -12.88
C ASN A 133 -15.67 9.98 -11.40
N ALA A 134 -16.49 9.06 -10.88
CA ALA A 134 -16.40 8.59 -9.51
C ALA A 134 -15.08 7.82 -9.26
N GLU A 135 -14.65 6.97 -10.19
CA GLU A 135 -13.36 6.28 -10.16
C GLU A 135 -12.18 7.27 -10.09
N ALA A 136 -12.16 8.29 -10.96
CA ALA A 136 -11.11 9.33 -10.94
C ALA A 136 -11.10 10.16 -9.64
N ARG A 137 -12.28 10.47 -9.09
CA ARG A 137 -12.41 11.19 -7.81
C ARG A 137 -11.93 10.34 -6.62
N PHE A 138 -12.23 9.04 -6.60
CA PHE A 138 -11.69 8.12 -5.60
C PHE A 138 -10.16 8.11 -5.64
N ILE A 139 -9.56 7.97 -6.82
CA ILE A 139 -8.09 7.92 -6.97
C ILE A 139 -7.48 9.22 -6.45
N ARG A 140 -8.06 10.38 -6.80
CA ARG A 140 -7.62 11.67 -6.26
C ARG A 140 -7.73 11.73 -4.74
N ALA A 141 -8.82 11.24 -4.15
CA ALA A 141 -9.01 11.19 -2.71
C ALA A 141 -7.96 10.27 -2.04
N TYR A 142 -7.68 9.10 -2.61
CA TYR A 142 -6.63 8.19 -2.15
C TYR A 142 -5.24 8.84 -2.17
N LEU A 143 -4.90 9.56 -3.24
CA LEU A 143 -3.62 10.26 -3.37
C LEU A 143 -3.46 11.41 -2.37
N TYR A 144 -4.52 12.18 -2.12
CA TYR A 144 -4.51 13.20 -1.07
C TYR A 144 -4.41 12.59 0.32
N PHE A 145 -5.10 11.46 0.57
CA PHE A 145 -5.00 10.73 1.83
C PHE A 145 -3.57 10.25 2.08
N ARG A 146 -2.91 9.68 1.07
CA ARG A 146 -1.49 9.29 1.14
C ARG A 146 -0.58 10.47 1.45
N LEU A 147 -0.73 11.58 0.74
CA LEU A 147 0.04 12.81 0.97
C LEU A 147 -0.12 13.29 2.42
N THR A 148 -1.35 13.49 2.87
CA THR A 148 -1.57 14.06 4.20
C THR A 148 -1.17 13.09 5.32
N THR A 149 -1.23 11.78 5.08
CA THR A 149 -0.73 10.77 6.05
C THR A 149 0.77 10.87 6.27
N TRP A 150 1.56 11.21 5.25
CA TRP A 150 3.02 11.35 5.38
C TRP A 150 3.44 12.76 5.79
N TYR A 151 2.88 13.80 5.18
CA TYR A 151 3.35 15.17 5.30
C TYR A 151 2.51 16.04 6.25
N GLY A 152 1.37 15.56 6.73
CA GLY A 152 0.40 16.39 7.45
C GLY A 152 -0.22 17.40 6.49
N ASP A 153 0.05 18.68 6.70
CA ASP A 153 -0.45 19.75 5.85
C ASP A 153 0.16 19.66 4.45
N VAL A 154 -0.67 19.78 3.40
CA VAL A 154 -0.26 19.71 1.99
C VAL A 154 -1.08 20.64 1.11
N PRO A 155 -0.56 21.13 -0.02
CA PRO A 155 -1.34 21.92 -0.97
C PRO A 155 -2.57 21.15 -1.50
N LEU A 156 -3.76 21.70 -1.29
CA LEU A 156 -5.02 21.15 -1.78
C LEU A 156 -5.59 22.01 -2.91
N PHE A 157 -5.87 21.41 -4.06
CA PHE A 157 -6.53 22.06 -5.18
C PHE A 157 -7.45 21.05 -5.88
N LYS A 158 -8.65 21.50 -6.26
CA LYS A 158 -9.73 20.63 -6.75
C LYS A 158 -9.80 20.56 -8.28
N THR A 159 -9.01 21.37 -8.95
CA THR A 159 -8.84 21.48 -10.39
C THR A 159 -7.38 21.81 -10.66
N ASP A 160 -6.95 21.72 -11.90
CA ASP A 160 -5.58 22.09 -12.23
C ASP A 160 -5.30 23.56 -11.98
N ILE A 161 -4.06 23.80 -11.53
CA ILE A 161 -3.54 25.13 -11.24
C ILE A 161 -2.50 25.51 -12.29
N THR A 162 -2.39 26.80 -12.55
CA THR A 162 -1.38 27.38 -13.42
C THR A 162 0.02 27.24 -12.80
N LEU A 163 1.06 27.43 -13.63
CA LEU A 163 2.44 27.44 -13.17
C LEU A 163 2.74 28.56 -12.15
N ASP A 164 2.00 29.67 -12.20
CA ASP A 164 2.22 30.78 -11.26
C ASP A 164 1.50 30.54 -9.93
N GLU A 165 0.32 29.92 -9.95
CA GLU A 165 -0.36 29.45 -8.74
C GLU A 165 0.46 28.36 -8.04
N SER A 166 1.05 27.41 -8.76
CA SER A 166 1.84 26.32 -8.15
C SER A 166 3.09 26.80 -7.40
N LYS A 167 3.62 27.98 -7.75
CA LYS A 167 4.75 28.64 -7.08
C LYS A 167 4.37 29.40 -5.81
N THR A 168 3.07 29.60 -5.57
CA THR A 168 2.59 30.45 -4.47
C THR A 168 1.54 29.78 -3.57
N ILE A 169 0.99 28.64 -3.97
CA ILE A 169 0.00 27.91 -3.18
C ILE A 169 0.59 27.51 -1.81
N ALA A 170 -0.17 27.78 -0.75
CA ALA A 170 0.19 27.37 0.61
C ALA A 170 -0.28 25.93 0.89
N ARG A 171 0.21 25.34 1.96
CA ARG A 171 -0.30 24.06 2.45
C ARG A 171 -1.65 24.27 3.14
N THR A 172 -2.57 23.36 2.87
CA THR A 172 -3.87 23.25 3.53
C THR A 172 -3.72 22.32 4.73
N SER A 173 -4.43 22.59 5.82
CA SER A 173 -4.32 21.77 7.03
C SER A 173 -4.70 20.32 6.78
N GLN A 174 -4.05 19.38 7.47
CA GLN A 174 -4.40 17.95 7.38
C GLN A 174 -5.89 17.70 7.63
N GLU A 175 -6.49 18.40 8.60
CA GLU A 175 -7.91 18.29 8.92
C GLU A 175 -8.80 18.65 7.72
N GLU A 176 -8.53 19.77 7.06
CA GLU A 176 -9.28 20.21 5.87
C GLU A 176 -9.06 19.29 4.67
N VAL A 177 -7.85 18.75 4.50
CA VAL A 177 -7.55 17.74 3.47
C VAL A 177 -8.33 16.45 3.72
N LEU A 178 -8.36 15.96 4.96
CA LEU A 178 -9.14 14.78 5.33
C LEU A 178 -10.64 15.01 5.18
N ALA A 179 -11.14 16.20 5.51
CA ALA A 179 -12.54 16.56 5.28
C ALA A 179 -12.87 16.55 3.78
N PHE A 180 -11.99 17.07 2.91
CA PHE A 180 -12.16 16.95 1.47
C PHE A 180 -12.17 15.49 1.00
N VAL A 181 -11.20 14.68 1.45
CA VAL A 181 -11.10 13.26 1.11
C VAL A 181 -12.38 12.51 1.49
N ARG A 182 -12.85 12.65 2.73
CA ARG A 182 -14.06 11.96 3.22
C ARG A 182 -15.31 12.36 2.45
N ASN A 183 -15.46 13.64 2.13
CA ASN A 183 -16.57 14.12 1.31
C ASN A 183 -16.52 13.58 -0.13
N GLU A 184 -15.33 13.47 -0.73
CA GLU A 184 -15.18 12.82 -2.03
C GLU A 184 -15.56 11.33 -1.95
N LEU A 185 -15.07 10.61 -0.94
CA LEU A 185 -15.35 9.19 -0.74
C LEU A 185 -16.84 8.91 -0.55
N ASP A 186 -17.54 9.74 0.22
CA ASP A 186 -19.00 9.65 0.39
C ASP A 186 -19.76 9.87 -0.92
N ALA A 187 -19.35 10.89 -1.67
CA ALA A 187 -20.01 11.21 -2.93
C ALA A 187 -19.79 10.12 -3.99
N VAL A 188 -18.61 9.48 -4.04
CA VAL A 188 -18.33 8.42 -5.02
C VAL A 188 -18.91 7.08 -4.60
N ALA A 189 -18.99 6.76 -3.31
CA ALA A 189 -19.62 5.53 -2.82
C ALA A 189 -21.09 5.42 -3.23
N ALA A 190 -21.79 6.55 -3.37
CA ALA A 190 -23.19 6.59 -3.83
C ALA A 190 -23.36 6.38 -5.36
N VAL A 191 -22.27 6.35 -6.13
CA VAL A 191 -22.27 6.27 -7.60
C VAL A 191 -21.61 5.00 -8.10
N LEU A 192 -20.54 4.56 -7.43
CA LEU A 192 -19.79 3.38 -7.82
C LEU A 192 -20.64 2.12 -7.65
N PRO A 193 -20.52 1.13 -8.55
CA PRO A 193 -21.07 -0.20 -8.35
C PRO A 193 -20.43 -0.92 -7.14
N THR A 194 -21.21 -1.80 -6.54
CA THR A 194 -20.73 -2.78 -5.55
C THR A 194 -19.86 -3.87 -6.22
N ASN A 195 -19.19 -4.70 -5.42
CA ASN A 195 -18.40 -5.82 -5.93
C ASN A 195 -19.26 -6.87 -6.68
N GLU A 196 -20.55 -6.97 -6.37
CA GLU A 196 -21.47 -7.94 -7.00
C GLU A 196 -22.12 -7.40 -8.30
N GLU A 197 -21.99 -6.09 -8.57
CA GLU A 197 -22.60 -5.44 -9.74
C GLU A 197 -21.63 -5.28 -10.92
N TYR A 198 -20.32 -5.34 -10.69
CA TYR A 198 -19.34 -5.31 -11.77
C TYR A 198 -19.34 -6.63 -12.57
N SER A 199 -19.16 -6.52 -13.89
CA SER A 199 -18.88 -7.68 -14.73
C SER A 199 -17.44 -8.14 -14.58
N GLU A 200 -17.14 -9.39 -14.96
CA GLU A 200 -15.78 -9.93 -14.94
C GLU A 200 -14.77 -9.09 -15.74
N GLU A 201 -15.21 -8.43 -16.81
CA GLU A 201 -14.35 -7.56 -17.65
C GLU A 201 -13.91 -6.27 -16.92
N ASP A 202 -14.66 -5.87 -15.89
CA ASP A 202 -14.40 -4.69 -15.07
C ASP A 202 -13.80 -5.07 -13.69
N ASN A 203 -13.38 -6.33 -13.50
CA ASN A 203 -12.66 -6.75 -12.30
C ASN A 203 -11.43 -5.87 -12.04
N GLY A 204 -11.25 -5.47 -10.78
CA GLY A 204 -10.19 -4.56 -10.34
C GLY A 204 -10.56 -3.07 -10.43
N ARG A 205 -11.75 -2.70 -10.93
CA ARG A 205 -12.27 -1.34 -10.78
C ARG A 205 -12.64 -1.05 -9.32
N ILE A 206 -12.55 0.23 -8.97
CA ILE A 206 -12.90 0.72 -7.64
C ILE A 206 -14.40 0.51 -7.39
N THR A 207 -14.74 -0.11 -6.28
CA THR A 207 -16.11 -0.39 -5.85
C THR A 207 -16.63 0.63 -4.84
N ALA A 208 -17.94 0.65 -4.63
CA ALA A 208 -18.57 1.40 -3.54
C ALA A 208 -17.99 1.00 -2.17
N GLY A 209 -17.81 -0.30 -1.92
CA GLY A 209 -17.21 -0.80 -0.70
C GLY A 209 -15.76 -0.37 -0.50
N ALA A 210 -14.98 -0.23 -1.57
CA ALA A 210 -13.63 0.34 -1.49
C ALA A 210 -13.64 1.81 -1.02
N ALA A 211 -14.61 2.62 -1.47
CA ALA A 211 -14.79 3.99 -1.00
C ALA A 211 -15.13 4.05 0.50
N VAL A 212 -16.06 3.21 0.95
CA VAL A 212 -16.45 3.12 2.37
C VAL A 212 -15.29 2.62 3.24
N ALA A 213 -14.58 1.58 2.82
CA ALA A 213 -13.47 1.02 3.59
C ALA A 213 -12.29 1.99 3.68
N LEU A 214 -11.98 2.71 2.61
CA LEU A 214 -10.96 3.75 2.64
C LEU A 214 -11.38 4.91 3.56
N LYS A 215 -12.66 5.30 3.54
CA LYS A 215 -13.21 6.32 4.44
C LYS A 215 -13.05 5.90 5.91
N ALA A 216 -13.38 4.66 6.26
CA ALA A 216 -13.16 4.12 7.60
C ALA A 216 -11.69 4.23 8.03
N ARG A 217 -10.76 3.89 7.13
CA ARG A 217 -9.31 4.04 7.39
C ARG A 217 -8.90 5.49 7.61
N THR A 218 -9.52 6.45 6.91
CA THR A 218 -9.23 7.87 7.16
C THR A 218 -9.66 8.32 8.56
N TYR A 219 -10.76 7.78 9.09
CA TYR A 219 -11.19 8.04 10.48
C TYR A 219 -10.29 7.33 11.48
N LEU A 220 -9.85 6.11 11.16
CA LEU A 220 -8.92 5.34 12.00
C LEU A 220 -7.61 6.11 12.20
N TYR A 221 -7.06 6.69 11.12
CA TYR A 221 -5.78 7.40 11.19
C TYR A 221 -5.87 8.74 11.94
N SER A 222 -7.08 9.31 12.07
CA SER A 222 -7.33 10.47 12.93
C SER A 222 -7.88 10.09 14.32
N ASN A 223 -7.91 8.80 14.68
CA ASN A 223 -8.47 8.28 15.92
C ASN A 223 -9.93 8.75 16.18
N ASP A 224 -10.72 8.92 15.12
CA ASP A 224 -12.13 9.33 15.20
C ASP A 224 -13.03 8.10 15.33
N TRP A 225 -13.03 7.52 16.55
CA TRP A 225 -13.54 6.18 16.81
C TRP A 225 -15.02 6.00 16.50
N GLN A 226 -15.86 6.99 16.77
CA GLN A 226 -17.30 6.86 16.50
C GLN A 226 -17.57 6.79 14.99
N ASN A 227 -16.84 7.58 14.20
CA ASN A 227 -16.98 7.51 12.75
C ASN A 227 -16.33 6.25 12.17
N VAL A 228 -15.26 5.71 12.76
CA VAL A 228 -14.77 4.37 12.41
C VAL A 228 -15.87 3.32 12.61
N VAL A 229 -16.51 3.30 13.78
CA VAL A 229 -17.62 2.39 14.08
C VAL A 229 -18.73 2.52 13.05
N ASN A 230 -19.23 3.74 12.84
CA ASN A 230 -20.35 3.98 11.93
C ASN A 230 -20.03 3.52 10.49
N THR A 231 -18.84 3.88 9.98
CA THR A 231 -18.44 3.55 8.61
C THR A 231 -18.09 2.08 8.44
N CYS A 232 -17.55 1.40 9.46
CA CYS A 232 -17.36 -0.06 9.38
C CYS A 232 -18.69 -0.82 9.42
N GLU A 233 -19.69 -0.34 10.17
CA GLU A 233 -21.03 -0.95 10.21
C GLU A 233 -21.74 -0.93 8.85
N GLU A 234 -21.43 0.05 7.98
CA GLU A 234 -21.90 0.10 6.59
C GLU A 234 -21.39 -1.08 5.71
N LEU A 235 -20.32 -1.77 6.13
CA LEU A 235 -19.78 -2.96 5.45
C LEU A 235 -20.01 -4.27 6.21
N ILE A 236 -20.17 -4.20 7.54
CA ILE A 236 -20.36 -5.39 8.39
C ILE A 236 -21.85 -5.77 8.50
N ASN A 237 -22.74 -4.77 8.60
CA ASN A 237 -24.15 -4.97 8.91
C ASN A 237 -25.10 -4.61 7.75
N SER A 238 -24.56 -4.31 6.57
CA SER A 238 -25.32 -3.92 5.39
C SER A 238 -24.66 -4.46 4.12
N ASP A 239 -25.48 -4.73 3.12
CA ASP A 239 -25.10 -5.09 1.74
C ASP A 239 -25.14 -3.88 0.79
N GLN A 240 -25.50 -2.69 1.28
CA GLN A 240 -25.67 -1.48 0.46
C GLN A 240 -24.41 -1.13 -0.34
N TYR A 241 -23.23 -1.41 0.20
CA TYR A 241 -21.94 -1.10 -0.41
C TYR A 241 -21.18 -2.36 -0.85
N GLY A 242 -21.89 -3.47 -0.98
CA GLY A 242 -21.35 -4.78 -1.34
C GLY A 242 -21.34 -5.76 -0.17
N SER A 243 -21.16 -7.04 -0.53
CA SER A 243 -21.09 -8.15 0.42
C SER A 243 -19.66 -8.65 0.54
N TYR A 244 -19.14 -8.74 1.76
CA TYR A 244 -17.77 -9.16 2.05
C TYR A 244 -17.74 -10.20 3.17
N SER A 245 -16.80 -11.14 3.08
CA SER A 245 -16.62 -12.18 4.09
C SER A 245 -15.17 -12.61 4.22
N LEU A 246 -14.78 -13.23 5.34
CA LEU A 246 -13.44 -13.75 5.49
C LEU A 246 -13.23 -14.97 4.57
N PHE A 247 -12.16 -14.96 3.79
CA PHE A 247 -11.75 -16.10 2.99
C PHE A 247 -11.31 -17.25 3.93
N PRO A 248 -11.74 -18.51 3.69
CA PRO A 248 -11.54 -19.57 4.69
C PRO A 248 -10.09 -19.91 5.04
N SER A 249 -9.12 -19.64 4.15
CA SER A 249 -7.70 -19.95 4.35
C SER A 249 -6.85 -18.69 4.40
N TYR A 250 -6.24 -18.39 5.55
CA TYR A 250 -5.35 -17.23 5.68
C TYR A 250 -4.20 -17.25 4.67
N GLU A 251 -3.53 -18.38 4.44
CA GLU A 251 -2.45 -18.45 3.44
C GLU A 251 -3.02 -18.38 2.01
N GLY A 252 -4.18 -19.00 1.79
CA GLY A 252 -4.78 -19.15 0.46
C GLY A 252 -5.22 -17.83 -0.18
N ILE A 253 -5.63 -16.83 0.60
CA ILE A 253 -6.03 -15.52 0.07
C ILE A 253 -4.91 -14.82 -0.72
N PHE A 254 -3.65 -15.18 -0.46
CA PHE A 254 -2.47 -14.61 -1.12
C PHE A 254 -1.99 -15.46 -2.32
N LEU A 255 -2.86 -16.28 -2.92
CA LEU A 255 -2.56 -17.12 -4.08
C LEU A 255 -3.35 -16.68 -5.32
N PRO A 256 -2.77 -16.77 -6.54
CA PRO A 256 -3.43 -16.28 -7.76
C PRO A 256 -4.78 -16.93 -8.05
N GLU A 257 -4.94 -18.22 -7.75
CA GLU A 257 -6.20 -18.95 -7.96
C GLU A 257 -7.36 -18.44 -7.10
N ASN A 258 -7.09 -17.61 -6.08
CA ASN A 258 -8.09 -17.06 -5.17
C ASN A 258 -8.24 -15.54 -5.32
N GLU A 259 -7.73 -14.93 -6.41
CA GLU A 259 -8.06 -13.53 -6.72
C GLU A 259 -9.57 -13.34 -6.89
N TYR A 260 -10.04 -12.11 -6.64
CA TYR A 260 -11.48 -11.75 -6.73
C TYR A 260 -12.39 -12.51 -5.74
N ASN A 261 -11.85 -12.97 -4.61
CA ASN A 261 -12.63 -13.54 -3.51
C ASN A 261 -13.35 -12.47 -2.68
N ASP A 262 -14.30 -12.89 -1.85
CA ASP A 262 -15.17 -12.01 -1.05
C ASP A 262 -14.46 -11.26 0.10
N GLU A 263 -13.19 -11.55 0.42
CA GLU A 263 -12.44 -10.82 1.45
C GLU A 263 -11.74 -9.58 0.88
N VAL A 264 -11.36 -9.58 -0.40
CA VAL A 264 -10.62 -8.47 -1.01
C VAL A 264 -11.57 -7.33 -1.37
N ILE A 265 -11.32 -6.14 -0.81
CA ILE A 265 -12.12 -4.93 -1.05
C ILE A 265 -11.45 -4.03 -2.10
N LEU A 266 -10.13 -3.89 -2.01
CA LEU A 266 -9.33 -3.11 -2.95
C LEU A 266 -7.94 -3.74 -3.08
N ASP A 267 -7.46 -3.92 -4.31
CA ASP A 267 -6.13 -4.40 -4.60
C ASP A 267 -5.47 -3.58 -5.74
N LEU A 268 -4.18 -3.84 -5.95
CA LEU A 268 -3.49 -3.47 -7.17
C LEU A 268 -3.58 -4.64 -8.15
N GLY A 269 -4.36 -4.47 -9.20
CA GLY A 269 -4.49 -5.43 -10.29
C GLY A 269 -3.18 -5.62 -11.07
N TYR A 270 -2.64 -6.82 -11.04
CA TYR A 270 -1.55 -7.29 -11.90
C TYR A 270 -2.10 -8.39 -12.81
N VAL A 271 -1.42 -8.60 -13.93
CA VAL A 271 -1.84 -9.59 -14.92
C VAL A 271 -0.59 -10.29 -15.45
N PRO A 272 -0.48 -11.62 -15.31
CA PRO A 272 0.65 -12.38 -15.81
C PRO A 272 1.01 -12.00 -17.25
N SER A 273 2.30 -11.72 -17.49
CA SER A 273 2.85 -11.30 -18.80
C SER A 273 2.39 -9.95 -19.37
N LEU A 274 1.49 -9.21 -18.72
CA LEU A 274 1.04 -7.87 -19.15
C LEU A 274 1.45 -6.76 -18.19
N ARG A 275 1.18 -6.94 -16.89
CA ARG A 275 1.58 -6.02 -15.82
C ARG A 275 2.03 -6.88 -14.65
N THR A 276 3.31 -6.86 -14.35
CA THR A 276 3.90 -7.71 -13.31
C THR A 276 4.74 -6.89 -12.33
N TRP A 277 5.06 -7.48 -11.20
CA TRP A 277 5.99 -6.98 -10.20
C TRP A 277 7.04 -8.07 -9.90
N GLY A 278 8.14 -7.73 -9.23
CA GLY A 278 9.30 -8.63 -9.12
C GLY A 278 10.14 -8.44 -7.85
N GLU A 279 9.67 -7.64 -6.92
CA GLU A 279 10.32 -7.31 -5.65
C GLU A 279 10.57 -8.56 -4.80
N TYR A 280 9.72 -9.59 -4.93
CA TYR A 280 9.86 -10.86 -4.22
C TYR A 280 11.19 -11.59 -4.50
N PHE A 281 11.82 -11.30 -5.66
CA PHE A 281 13.10 -11.87 -6.05
C PHE A 281 14.22 -11.60 -5.04
N ASP A 282 14.05 -10.53 -4.25
CA ASP A 282 15.00 -10.10 -3.23
C ASP A 282 14.52 -10.41 -1.79
N TYR A 283 13.44 -11.19 -1.61
CA TYR A 283 12.85 -11.51 -0.30
C TYR A 283 12.80 -13.00 0.02
N ALA A 284 12.76 -13.86 -1.00
CA ALA A 284 12.74 -15.31 -0.86
C ALA A 284 14.13 -15.92 -0.52
N PRO A 285 14.19 -17.19 -0.09
CA PRO A 285 15.45 -17.91 0.08
C PRO A 285 16.23 -18.08 -1.23
N LEU A 286 17.56 -18.06 -1.17
CA LEU A 286 18.44 -18.19 -2.35
C LEU A 286 18.34 -19.59 -2.97
N SER A 287 18.20 -20.63 -2.15
CA SER A 287 18.11 -22.01 -2.64
C SER A 287 16.86 -22.29 -3.48
N VAL A 288 15.82 -21.46 -3.36
CA VAL A 288 14.61 -21.53 -4.19
C VAL A 288 14.66 -20.60 -5.40
N GLY A 289 15.84 -20.05 -5.69
CA GLY A 289 16.13 -19.27 -6.89
C GLY A 289 16.12 -17.76 -6.69
N ALA A 290 16.06 -17.25 -5.46
CA ALA A 290 16.18 -15.81 -5.19
C ALA A 290 17.60 -15.29 -5.46
N ARG A 291 17.74 -13.98 -5.68
CA ARG A 291 19.02 -13.36 -6.05
C ARG A 291 19.85 -12.98 -4.82
N VAL A 292 19.21 -12.31 -3.88
CA VAL A 292 19.74 -11.80 -2.61
C VAL A 292 18.58 -11.71 -1.62
N ASN A 293 18.86 -11.48 -0.34
CA ASN A 293 17.86 -11.03 0.63
C ASN A 293 18.11 -9.56 1.02
N GLN A 294 17.25 -8.66 0.56
CA GLN A 294 17.31 -7.23 0.88
C GLN A 294 16.57 -6.91 2.18
N MET A 295 15.40 -7.51 2.36
CA MET A 295 14.50 -7.28 3.48
C MET A 295 14.11 -8.60 4.12
N ALA A 296 14.10 -8.64 5.45
CA ALA A 296 13.73 -9.82 6.20
C ALA A 296 12.95 -9.47 7.48
N PRO A 297 12.01 -10.34 7.90
CA PRO A 297 11.33 -10.23 9.18
C PRO A 297 12.28 -10.08 10.37
N THR A 298 11.93 -9.24 11.33
CA THR A 298 12.62 -9.09 12.61
C THR A 298 12.21 -10.18 13.59
N GLN A 299 13.06 -10.44 14.59
CA GLN A 299 12.72 -11.30 15.73
C GLN A 299 11.50 -10.74 16.47
N GLU A 300 11.39 -9.41 16.61
CA GLU A 300 10.27 -8.76 17.28
C GLU A 300 8.92 -9.02 16.60
N LEU A 301 8.90 -9.24 15.27
CA LEU A 301 7.70 -9.72 14.58
C LEU A 301 7.46 -11.21 14.88
N VAL A 302 8.49 -12.04 14.80
CA VAL A 302 8.40 -13.50 15.05
C VAL A 302 7.90 -13.80 16.46
N ASP A 303 8.35 -13.04 17.46
CA ASP A 303 7.96 -13.20 18.86
C ASP A 303 6.51 -12.77 19.12
N ASP A 304 5.97 -11.89 18.27
CA ASP A 304 4.63 -11.35 18.48
C ASP A 304 3.51 -12.34 18.14
N TYR A 305 3.80 -13.38 17.35
CA TYR A 305 2.88 -14.47 17.06
C TYR A 305 2.60 -15.29 18.32
N LEU A 306 1.32 -15.48 18.65
CA LEU A 306 0.93 -16.19 19.86
C LEU A 306 1.30 -17.69 19.79
N MET A 307 1.33 -18.35 20.94
CA MET A 307 1.18 -19.81 21.02
C MET A 307 -0.28 -20.20 20.69
N MET A 308 -0.53 -21.43 20.27
CA MET A 308 -1.87 -21.93 19.90
C MET A 308 -2.93 -21.83 21.02
N ASN A 309 -2.51 -21.67 22.27
CA ASN A 309 -3.40 -21.41 23.41
C ASN A 309 -3.73 -19.92 23.59
N GLY A 310 -3.29 -19.05 22.69
CA GLY A 310 -3.55 -17.60 22.73
C GLY A 310 -2.63 -16.81 23.66
N ARG A 311 -1.62 -17.44 24.27
CA ARG A 311 -0.66 -16.78 25.15
C ARG A 311 0.58 -16.31 24.38
N THR A 312 1.19 -15.22 24.84
CA THR A 312 2.48 -14.75 24.33
C THR A 312 3.60 -15.70 24.73
N ILE A 313 4.75 -15.63 24.04
CA ILE A 313 5.89 -16.51 24.32
C ILE A 313 6.47 -16.28 25.73
N ASP A 314 6.36 -15.06 26.26
CA ASP A 314 6.86 -14.69 27.59
C ASP A 314 5.95 -15.14 28.74
N ASP A 315 4.73 -15.60 28.46
CA ASP A 315 3.86 -16.18 29.49
C ASP A 315 4.42 -17.55 29.90
N ALA A 316 4.71 -17.72 31.18
CA ALA A 316 5.25 -18.96 31.74
C ALA A 316 4.39 -20.22 31.48
N ASN A 317 3.10 -20.05 31.16
CA ASN A 317 2.15 -21.12 30.85
C ASN A 317 1.86 -21.26 29.35
N SER A 318 2.56 -20.52 28.49
CA SER A 318 2.44 -20.62 27.03
C SER A 318 2.93 -21.99 26.51
N GLY A 319 3.92 -22.55 27.21
CA GLY A 319 4.65 -23.74 26.78
C GLY A 319 5.54 -23.48 25.56
N TYR A 320 6.01 -22.24 25.40
CA TYR A 320 7.08 -21.89 24.48
C TYR A 320 8.41 -22.53 24.90
N ASP A 321 9.16 -23.04 23.92
CA ASP A 321 10.52 -23.55 24.10
C ASP A 321 11.44 -22.84 23.11
N GLU A 322 12.42 -22.10 23.62
CA GLU A 322 13.37 -21.35 22.80
C GLU A 322 14.26 -22.25 21.92
N ASN A 323 14.41 -23.54 22.28
CA ASN A 323 15.15 -24.51 21.47
C ASN A 323 14.31 -25.09 20.33
N ASP A 324 12.98 -24.92 20.37
CA ASP A 324 12.02 -25.30 19.34
C ASP A 324 10.98 -24.17 19.13
N PRO A 325 11.43 -22.98 18.70
CA PRO A 325 10.66 -21.73 18.86
C PRO A 325 9.47 -21.60 17.90
N TYR A 326 9.33 -22.52 16.94
CA TYR A 326 8.32 -22.46 15.89
C TYR A 326 7.18 -23.49 16.08
N VAL A 327 7.26 -24.33 17.11
CA VAL A 327 6.27 -25.37 17.38
C VAL A 327 5.08 -24.84 18.19
N ARG A 328 3.86 -25.23 17.78
CA ARG A 328 2.57 -24.80 18.37
C ARG A 328 2.42 -23.27 18.42
N ARG A 329 2.95 -22.57 17.43
CA ARG A 329 2.73 -21.14 17.20
C ARG A 329 1.46 -20.91 16.38
N ASP A 330 0.96 -19.69 16.38
CA ASP A 330 -0.06 -19.18 15.46
C ASP A 330 0.30 -19.58 14.02
N PRO A 331 -0.58 -20.28 13.28
CA PRO A 331 -0.28 -20.77 11.93
C PRO A 331 0.04 -19.65 10.93
N ARG A 332 -0.40 -18.41 11.21
CA ARG A 332 -0.05 -17.24 10.41
C ARG A 332 1.45 -16.95 10.41
N LEU A 333 2.20 -17.41 11.42
CA LEU A 333 3.67 -17.31 11.43
C LEU A 333 4.25 -18.05 10.23
N THR A 334 3.90 -19.33 10.07
CA THR A 334 4.36 -20.17 8.95
C THR A 334 3.85 -19.67 7.60
N ALA A 335 2.67 -19.05 7.55
CA ALA A 335 2.17 -18.42 6.32
C ALA A 335 2.89 -17.10 5.96
N THR A 336 3.57 -16.46 6.93
CA THR A 336 4.16 -15.12 6.76
C THR A 336 5.68 -15.12 6.68
N VAL A 337 6.35 -15.95 7.49
CA VAL A 337 7.81 -15.95 7.70
C VAL A 337 8.40 -17.33 7.40
N VAL A 338 9.51 -17.35 6.67
CA VAL A 338 10.36 -18.53 6.49
C VAL A 338 11.42 -18.53 7.59
N TYR A 339 11.45 -19.60 8.37
CA TYR A 339 12.43 -19.84 9.43
C TYR A 339 13.29 -21.08 9.14
N HIS A 340 14.20 -21.43 10.04
CA HIS A 340 15.09 -22.59 9.84
C HIS A 340 14.30 -23.91 9.79
N GLU A 341 14.66 -24.77 8.83
CA GLU A 341 13.97 -26.02 8.48
C GLU A 341 12.56 -25.84 7.91
N PHE A 342 12.24 -24.65 7.40
CA PHE A 342 10.94 -24.40 6.77
C PHE A 342 10.73 -25.32 5.55
N PRO A 343 9.57 -26.02 5.45
CA PRO A 343 9.25 -26.89 4.32
C PRO A 343 8.66 -26.08 3.16
N TRP A 344 9.53 -25.50 2.32
CA TRP A 344 9.10 -24.70 1.17
C TRP A 344 8.50 -25.58 0.06
N LYS A 345 7.26 -25.31 -0.33
CA LYS A 345 6.59 -26.01 -1.43
C LYS A 345 6.89 -25.31 -2.77
N LEU A 346 7.64 -25.99 -3.64
CA LEU A 346 7.93 -25.52 -4.99
C LEU A 346 6.71 -25.64 -5.91
N PRO A 347 6.70 -24.94 -7.07
CA PRO A 347 5.60 -25.04 -8.05
C PRO A 347 5.39 -26.47 -8.58
N SER A 348 6.43 -27.30 -8.57
CA SER A 348 6.35 -28.72 -8.93
C SER A 348 5.57 -29.57 -7.92
N GLY A 349 5.25 -29.02 -6.74
CA GLY A 349 4.69 -29.72 -5.60
C GLY A 349 5.73 -30.38 -4.68
N THR A 350 7.01 -30.38 -5.06
CA THR A 350 8.11 -30.88 -4.22
C THR A 350 8.34 -29.97 -3.02
N ILE A 351 8.61 -30.56 -1.85
CA ILE A 351 9.04 -29.83 -0.66
C ILE A 351 10.56 -29.73 -0.64
N GLN A 352 11.06 -28.51 -0.46
CA GLN A 352 12.46 -28.19 -0.23
C GLN A 352 12.61 -27.59 1.17
N THR A 353 13.45 -28.20 2.00
CA THR A 353 13.75 -27.69 3.34
C THR A 353 14.75 -26.54 3.27
N ILE A 354 14.44 -25.42 3.93
CA ILE A 354 15.28 -24.22 3.96
C ILE A 354 16.20 -24.24 5.19
N TYR A 355 17.52 -24.26 4.99
CA TYR A 355 18.50 -24.33 6.07
C TYR A 355 19.13 -22.97 6.35
N ILE A 356 18.60 -22.24 7.33
CA ILE A 356 19.07 -20.88 7.69
C ILE A 356 20.12 -20.88 8.81
N LYS A 357 20.05 -21.83 9.75
CA LYS A 357 20.98 -21.87 10.89
C LYS A 357 22.40 -22.24 10.40
N PRO A 358 23.45 -21.51 10.81
CA PRO A 358 24.81 -21.79 10.35
C PRO A 358 25.28 -23.22 10.66
N GLY A 359 25.90 -23.88 9.68
CA GLY A 359 26.49 -25.21 9.80
C GLY A 359 25.49 -26.37 9.90
N THR A 360 24.26 -26.20 9.41
CA THR A 360 23.20 -27.21 9.45
C THR A 360 22.80 -27.75 8.08
N ALA A 361 23.17 -27.05 7.01
CA ALA A 361 22.85 -27.47 5.65
C ALA A 361 23.50 -28.84 5.32
N PRO A 362 22.77 -29.74 4.63
CA PRO A 362 23.28 -31.06 4.27
C PRO A 362 24.30 -31.05 3.11
N ASP A 363 24.30 -29.99 2.30
CA ASP A 363 25.18 -29.82 1.14
C ASP A 363 25.34 -28.34 0.76
N GLU A 364 26.27 -28.05 -0.16
CA GLU A 364 26.60 -26.69 -0.63
C GLU A 364 25.40 -25.97 -1.27
N SER A 365 24.44 -26.71 -1.85
CA SER A 365 23.27 -26.11 -2.52
C SER A 365 22.24 -25.60 -1.53
N ALA A 366 22.13 -26.24 -0.36
CA ALA A 366 21.31 -25.78 0.77
C ALA A 366 22.03 -24.72 1.61
N GLU A 367 23.37 -24.74 1.67
CA GLU A 367 24.20 -23.82 2.46
C GLU A 367 24.10 -22.34 2.01
N VAL A 368 23.53 -22.08 0.83
CA VAL A 368 23.33 -20.72 0.31
C VAL A 368 22.37 -19.90 1.16
N ASP A 369 21.44 -20.55 1.88
CA ASP A 369 20.45 -19.86 2.71
C ASP A 369 20.94 -19.55 4.12
N GLU A 370 22.04 -20.16 4.55
CA GLU A 370 22.55 -20.01 5.90
C GLU A 370 22.90 -18.55 6.21
N TYR A 371 22.62 -18.13 7.44
CA TYR A 371 23.07 -16.85 7.96
C TYR A 371 24.60 -16.80 7.98
N LYS A 372 25.20 -15.80 7.33
CA LYS A 372 26.66 -15.69 7.16
C LYS A 372 27.22 -14.37 7.73
N GLY A 373 26.44 -13.68 8.55
CA GLY A 373 26.78 -12.34 9.06
C GLY A 373 26.16 -11.22 8.23
N GLN A 374 26.39 -9.97 8.65
CA GLN A 374 25.85 -8.80 7.96
C GLN A 374 26.51 -8.59 6.59
N GLY A 375 25.74 -8.10 5.62
CA GLY A 375 26.22 -7.75 4.27
C GLY A 375 26.37 -8.92 3.29
N THR A 376 25.98 -10.14 3.67
CA THR A 376 25.98 -11.35 2.82
C THR A 376 24.69 -11.49 2.02
N ASN A 377 24.71 -12.30 0.93
CA ASN A 377 23.55 -12.44 0.04
C ASN A 377 22.38 -13.12 0.72
N SER A 378 22.64 -13.99 1.69
CA SER A 378 21.63 -14.59 2.55
C SER A 378 21.03 -13.58 3.53
N THR A 379 19.99 -14.01 4.25
CA THR A 379 19.27 -13.18 5.22
C THR A 379 20.17 -12.48 6.24
N SER A 380 19.77 -11.26 6.61
CA SER A 380 20.42 -10.47 7.68
C SER A 380 19.86 -10.74 9.07
N THR A 381 18.63 -11.27 9.15
CA THR A 381 17.91 -11.51 10.41
C THR A 381 17.76 -12.99 10.73
N GLY A 382 18.17 -13.90 9.85
CA GLY A 382 17.89 -15.33 10.02
C GLY A 382 16.48 -15.75 9.61
N TYR A 383 15.76 -14.88 8.89
CA TYR A 383 14.41 -15.10 8.36
C TYR A 383 14.28 -14.69 6.89
N TYR A 384 13.32 -15.24 6.16
CA TYR A 384 12.90 -14.75 4.83
C TYR A 384 11.37 -14.51 4.81
N MET A 385 10.86 -13.87 3.77
CA MET A 385 9.40 -13.66 3.62
C MET A 385 8.73 -14.89 2.97
N ARG A 386 7.51 -15.21 3.41
CA ARG A 386 6.65 -16.28 2.83
C ARG A 386 5.36 -15.74 2.21
N LYS A 387 4.76 -14.71 2.81
CA LYS A 387 3.52 -14.06 2.35
C LYS A 387 3.72 -13.46 0.96
N TYR A 388 2.72 -13.54 0.08
CA TYR A 388 2.80 -13.11 -1.34
C TYR A 388 3.78 -13.89 -2.23
N TYR A 389 4.32 -15.03 -1.78
CA TYR A 389 4.96 -15.94 -2.72
C TYR A 389 3.93 -16.49 -3.71
N ASP A 390 4.10 -16.12 -4.97
CA ASP A 390 3.33 -16.59 -6.11
C ASP A 390 3.97 -17.87 -6.70
N PRO A 391 3.35 -19.05 -6.53
CA PRO A 391 3.86 -20.29 -7.12
C PRO A 391 3.72 -20.36 -8.65
N GLN A 392 2.98 -19.43 -9.26
CA GLN A 392 2.80 -19.30 -10.71
C GLN A 392 3.72 -18.24 -11.35
N SER A 393 4.56 -17.56 -10.54
CA SER A 393 5.50 -16.56 -11.02
C SER A 393 6.55 -17.12 -12.00
N LEU A 394 7.08 -16.27 -12.87
CA LEU A 394 8.16 -16.65 -13.79
C LEU A 394 9.48 -16.87 -13.03
N ALA A 395 10.44 -17.52 -13.69
CA ALA A 395 11.82 -17.57 -13.21
C ALA A 395 12.31 -16.12 -12.95
N SER A 396 12.86 -15.86 -11.76
CA SER A 396 13.13 -14.52 -11.18
C SER A 396 11.97 -13.87 -10.40
N PHE A 397 10.92 -14.63 -10.03
CA PHE A 397 9.79 -14.17 -9.22
C PHE A 397 9.01 -12.99 -9.84
N THR A 398 9.03 -12.86 -11.17
CA THR A 398 8.15 -11.93 -11.87
C THR A 398 6.71 -12.46 -11.74
N SER A 399 5.90 -11.78 -10.94
CA SER A 399 4.56 -12.21 -10.55
C SER A 399 3.47 -11.34 -11.16
N GLY A 400 2.36 -11.98 -11.51
CA GLY A 400 1.11 -11.33 -11.90
C GLY A 400 0.09 -11.26 -10.77
N LEU A 401 0.44 -11.65 -9.55
CA LEU A 401 -0.44 -11.69 -8.39
C LEU A 401 -0.85 -10.29 -7.93
N ASN A 402 -2.14 -10.10 -7.64
CA ASN A 402 -2.65 -8.86 -7.09
C ASN A 402 -2.08 -8.56 -5.69
N LEU A 403 -1.82 -7.28 -5.42
CA LEU A 403 -1.38 -6.81 -4.11
C LEU A 403 -2.54 -6.14 -3.37
N ILE A 404 -3.04 -6.79 -2.32
CA ILE A 404 -4.23 -6.38 -1.57
C ILE A 404 -3.95 -5.10 -0.75
N LEU A 405 -4.74 -4.05 -0.95
CA LEU A 405 -4.61 -2.77 -0.24
C LEU A 405 -5.61 -2.63 0.92
N ILE A 406 -6.81 -3.19 0.76
CA ILE A 406 -7.87 -3.23 1.79
C ILE A 406 -8.59 -4.57 1.68
N ARG A 407 -8.81 -5.23 2.81
CA ARG A 407 -9.56 -6.48 2.91
C ARG A 407 -10.46 -6.51 4.12
N TYR A 408 -11.43 -7.42 4.13
CA TYR A 408 -12.47 -7.46 5.15
C TYR A 408 -11.94 -7.64 6.57
N ALA A 409 -10.85 -8.40 6.77
CA ALA A 409 -10.22 -8.49 8.09
C ALA A 409 -9.71 -7.14 8.62
N ASP A 410 -9.24 -6.24 7.75
CA ASP A 410 -8.87 -4.87 8.15
C ASP A 410 -10.09 -4.12 8.67
N VAL A 411 -11.25 -4.23 8.00
CA VAL A 411 -12.51 -3.63 8.45
C VAL A 411 -12.93 -4.15 9.83
N LEU A 412 -12.86 -5.46 10.05
CA LEU A 412 -13.17 -6.08 11.35
C LEU A 412 -12.22 -5.59 12.45
N LEU A 413 -10.93 -5.44 12.14
CA LEU A 413 -9.93 -4.96 13.09
C LEU A 413 -10.07 -3.46 13.39
N MET A 414 -10.40 -2.63 12.38
CA MET A 414 -10.73 -1.22 12.59
C MET A 414 -11.95 -1.07 13.51
N TYR A 415 -12.99 -1.87 13.26
CA TYR A 415 -14.20 -1.89 14.08
C TYR A 415 -13.93 -2.35 15.52
N ALA A 416 -13.18 -3.44 15.70
CA ALA A 416 -12.81 -3.94 17.02
C ALA A 416 -12.00 -2.93 17.82
N GLU A 417 -11.01 -2.29 17.19
CA GLU A 417 -10.20 -1.25 17.82
C GLU A 417 -11.07 -0.07 18.25
N ALA A 418 -11.90 0.47 17.35
CA ALA A 418 -12.76 1.60 17.67
C ALA A 418 -13.79 1.30 18.78
N LYS A 419 -14.40 0.10 18.76
CA LYS A 419 -15.30 -0.34 19.84
C LYS A 419 -14.55 -0.44 21.17
N ASN A 420 -13.32 -0.94 21.18
CA ASN A 420 -12.52 -0.96 22.41
C ASN A 420 -12.22 0.46 22.91
N GLU A 421 -11.76 1.36 22.06
CA GLU A 421 -11.43 2.75 22.46
C GLU A 421 -12.64 3.53 22.98
N LEU A 422 -13.84 3.22 22.49
CA LEU A 422 -15.10 3.77 22.99
C LEU A 422 -15.63 3.07 24.25
N SER A 423 -14.92 2.08 24.80
CA SER A 423 -15.38 1.22 25.91
C SER A 423 -16.69 0.48 25.57
N GLN A 424 -16.86 0.11 24.30
CA GLN A 424 -18.00 -0.62 23.73
C GLN A 424 -17.63 -2.05 23.30
N MET A 425 -16.41 -2.53 23.60
CA MET A 425 -16.03 -3.92 23.35
C MET A 425 -16.78 -4.83 24.32
N ASP A 426 -17.52 -5.79 23.78
CA ASP A 426 -18.21 -6.84 24.52
C ASP A 426 -18.03 -8.20 23.83
N GLU A 427 -18.63 -9.24 24.39
CA GLU A 427 -18.54 -10.59 23.84
C GLU A 427 -19.11 -10.68 22.41
N ASN A 428 -20.15 -9.91 22.07
CA ASN A 428 -20.73 -9.95 20.73
C ASN A 428 -19.78 -9.32 19.70
N VAL A 429 -19.22 -8.16 20.01
CA VAL A 429 -18.22 -7.48 19.16
C VAL A 429 -16.99 -8.36 18.99
N TRP A 430 -16.49 -8.96 20.08
CA TRP A 430 -15.36 -9.90 20.03
C TRP A 430 -15.66 -11.10 19.13
N ASN A 431 -16.84 -11.71 19.30
CA ASN A 431 -17.27 -12.88 18.54
C ASN A 431 -17.44 -12.57 17.05
N SER A 432 -17.83 -11.35 16.66
CA SER A 432 -17.95 -10.95 15.25
C SER A 432 -16.67 -10.41 14.63
N THR A 433 -15.59 -10.23 15.40
CA THR A 433 -14.32 -9.67 14.93
C THR A 433 -13.11 -10.55 15.24
N ILE A 434 -12.54 -10.45 16.43
CA ILE A 434 -11.29 -11.10 16.83
C ILE A 434 -11.43 -12.62 16.81
N LYS A 435 -12.56 -13.15 17.29
CA LYS A 435 -12.80 -14.59 17.32
C LYS A 435 -12.79 -15.21 15.92
N VAL A 436 -13.56 -14.65 14.98
CA VAL A 436 -13.64 -15.20 13.61
C VAL A 436 -12.30 -15.12 12.88
N ILE A 437 -11.50 -14.08 13.13
CA ILE A 437 -10.13 -13.97 12.60
C ILE A 437 -9.24 -15.08 13.15
N ARG A 438 -9.29 -15.34 14.46
CA ARG A 438 -8.52 -16.40 15.13
C ARG A 438 -8.98 -17.80 14.74
N GLU A 439 -10.28 -18.03 14.64
CA GLU A 439 -10.84 -19.31 14.17
C GLU A 439 -10.35 -19.63 12.76
N ARG A 440 -10.40 -18.65 11.83
CA ARG A 440 -9.84 -18.79 10.48
C ARG A 440 -8.33 -19.04 10.51
N ALA A 441 -7.59 -18.39 11.41
CA ALA A 441 -6.15 -18.63 11.58
C ALA A 441 -5.84 -20.04 12.11
N GLY A 442 -6.83 -20.77 12.62
CA GLY A 442 -6.70 -22.16 13.08
C GLY A 442 -6.70 -22.33 14.60
N PHE A 443 -6.94 -21.28 15.37
CA PHE A 443 -7.08 -21.39 16.82
C PHE A 443 -8.31 -22.21 17.19
N SER A 444 -8.15 -23.09 18.19
CA SER A 444 -9.23 -23.93 18.73
C SER A 444 -9.30 -23.90 20.26
N ASP A 445 -8.30 -23.32 20.92
CA ASP A 445 -8.27 -23.22 22.37
C ASP A 445 -9.22 -22.11 22.86
N ALA A 446 -10.00 -22.42 23.90
CA ALA A 446 -10.94 -21.48 24.50
C ALA A 446 -10.26 -20.21 25.01
N SER A 447 -9.01 -20.28 25.53
CA SER A 447 -8.29 -19.07 25.98
C SER A 447 -7.83 -18.17 24.84
N ALA A 448 -7.74 -18.70 23.61
CA ALA A 448 -7.49 -17.89 22.43
C ALA A 448 -8.78 -17.30 21.84
N LEU A 449 -9.90 -18.02 21.94
CA LEU A 449 -11.13 -17.70 21.21
C LEU A 449 -12.19 -16.94 22.01
N ASN A 450 -12.30 -17.17 23.33
CA ASN A 450 -13.39 -16.61 24.12
C ASN A 450 -13.04 -15.21 24.64
N PHE A 451 -14.06 -14.35 24.70
CA PHE A 451 -13.95 -13.04 25.32
C PHE A 451 -13.75 -13.17 26.83
N ASP A 452 -12.74 -12.48 27.37
CA ASP A 452 -12.48 -12.40 28.81
C ASP A 452 -12.94 -11.06 29.36
N SER A 453 -14.12 -11.06 29.98
CA SER A 453 -14.71 -9.88 30.62
C SER A 453 -13.92 -9.33 31.82
N SER A 454 -12.89 -10.03 32.30
CA SER A 454 -12.03 -9.55 33.38
C SER A 454 -10.90 -8.64 32.90
N LEU A 455 -10.62 -8.62 31.60
CA LEU A 455 -9.60 -7.77 30.99
C LEU A 455 -10.02 -6.30 31.00
N SER A 456 -9.07 -5.41 31.26
CA SER A 456 -9.30 -3.97 31.14
C SER A 456 -9.34 -3.53 29.67
N GLN A 457 -9.85 -2.33 29.41
CA GLN A 457 -9.76 -1.70 28.08
C GLN A 457 -8.32 -1.63 27.57
N ALA A 458 -7.34 -1.42 28.46
CA ALA A 458 -5.93 -1.36 28.10
C ALA A 458 -5.38 -2.74 27.70
N ASP A 459 -5.73 -3.80 28.44
CA ASP A 459 -5.33 -5.17 28.08
C ASP A 459 -5.95 -5.59 26.73
N LEU A 460 -7.23 -5.26 26.51
CA LEU A 460 -7.91 -5.48 25.24
C LEU A 460 -7.28 -4.68 24.10
N ARG A 461 -6.84 -3.43 24.36
CA ARG A 461 -6.11 -2.62 23.38
C ARG A 461 -4.85 -3.35 22.91
N ASP A 462 -4.04 -3.85 23.83
CA ASP A 462 -2.80 -4.55 23.49
C ASP A 462 -3.06 -5.84 22.69
N ILE A 463 -4.12 -6.59 23.06
CA ILE A 463 -4.56 -7.78 22.32
C ILE A 463 -4.99 -7.41 20.90
N ILE A 464 -5.82 -6.38 20.73
CA ILE A 464 -6.33 -5.96 19.40
C ILE A 464 -5.20 -5.42 18.54
N ARG A 465 -4.29 -4.63 19.10
CA ARG A 465 -3.11 -4.11 18.39
C ARG A 465 -2.19 -5.23 17.92
N ARG A 466 -1.98 -6.27 18.75
CA ARG A 466 -1.24 -7.48 18.37
C ARG A 466 -1.96 -8.25 17.28
N GLU A 467 -3.27 -8.48 17.43
CA GLU A 467 -4.07 -9.18 16.43
C GLU A 467 -3.97 -8.47 15.07
N ARG A 468 -4.07 -7.13 15.06
CA ARG A 468 -3.89 -6.30 13.87
C ARG A 468 -2.49 -6.44 13.26
N ARG A 469 -1.43 -6.39 14.09
CA ARG A 469 -0.04 -6.57 13.64
C ARG A 469 0.16 -7.92 12.95
N ILE A 470 -0.36 -8.99 13.55
CA ILE A 470 -0.18 -10.37 13.08
C ILE A 470 -0.99 -10.65 11.83
N GLU A 471 -2.25 -10.23 11.85
CA GLU A 471 -3.17 -10.43 10.73
C GLU A 471 -2.68 -9.70 9.47
N LEU A 472 -2.25 -8.44 9.62
CA LEU A 472 -1.87 -7.57 8.51
C LEU A 472 -0.34 -7.47 8.30
N ALA A 473 0.44 -8.38 8.88
CA ALA A 473 1.89 -8.38 8.75
C ALA A 473 2.31 -8.43 7.27
N LEU A 474 3.28 -7.59 6.89
CA LEU A 474 3.86 -7.51 5.55
C LEU A 474 2.91 -7.00 4.45
N GLU A 475 1.83 -6.32 4.84
CA GLU A 475 0.87 -5.68 3.92
C GLU A 475 1.07 -4.14 3.84
N GLY A 476 2.18 -3.60 4.37
CA GLY A 476 2.56 -2.19 4.26
C GLY A 476 1.83 -1.26 5.23
N LEU A 477 1.16 -1.80 6.25
CA LEU A 477 0.30 -1.03 7.16
C LEU A 477 0.94 -0.70 8.51
N ARG A 478 1.92 -1.48 8.97
CA ARG A 478 2.44 -1.42 10.35
C ARG A 478 2.98 -0.04 10.73
N ILE A 479 3.67 0.63 9.80
CA ILE A 479 4.24 1.97 10.06
C ILE A 479 3.16 3.00 10.40
N PHE A 480 1.98 2.90 9.78
CA PHE A 480 0.89 3.82 10.05
C PHE A 480 0.24 3.52 11.41
N ASP A 481 0.14 2.25 11.77
CA ASP A 481 -0.37 1.83 13.08
C ASP A 481 0.51 2.34 14.22
N ILE A 482 1.82 2.09 14.18
CA ILE A 482 2.72 2.55 15.25
C ILE A 482 2.81 4.08 15.35
N ARG A 483 2.62 4.78 14.22
CA ARG A 483 2.56 6.25 14.19
C ARG A 483 1.29 6.79 14.84
N ARG A 484 0.12 6.32 14.43
CA ARG A 484 -1.18 6.80 14.99
C ARG A 484 -1.40 6.35 16.44
N TRP A 485 -0.73 5.29 16.87
CA TRP A 485 -0.73 4.81 18.25
C TRP A 485 0.26 5.53 19.15
N GLU A 486 1.12 6.40 18.60
CA GLU A 486 2.20 7.06 19.32
C GLU A 486 3.13 6.06 20.02
N THR A 487 3.56 5.03 19.28
CA THR A 487 4.48 3.99 19.76
C THR A 487 5.73 3.86 18.91
N ALA A 488 5.83 4.60 17.80
CA ALA A 488 6.97 4.58 16.89
C ALA A 488 8.28 4.99 17.58
N GLU A 489 8.26 5.97 18.46
CA GLU A 489 9.39 6.38 19.30
C GLU A 489 9.83 5.30 20.29
N THR A 490 8.96 4.33 20.61
CA THR A 490 9.33 3.20 21.45
C THR A 490 9.91 2.07 20.61
N VAL A 491 9.20 1.65 19.56
CA VAL A 491 9.57 0.44 18.78
C VAL A 491 10.60 0.68 17.69
N LEU A 492 10.83 1.94 17.28
CA LEU A 492 11.84 2.32 16.28
C LEU A 492 13.07 2.98 16.91
N ASN A 493 13.33 2.77 18.20
CA ASN A 493 14.55 3.21 18.88
C ASN A 493 15.29 2.02 19.49
N GLY A 494 16.57 1.87 19.13
CA GLY A 494 17.42 0.78 19.63
C GLY A 494 17.87 -0.17 18.52
N ASN A 495 18.47 -1.29 18.92
CA ASN A 495 18.90 -2.33 17.99
C ASN A 495 17.78 -3.38 17.88
N PRO A 496 17.18 -3.57 16.70
CA PRO A 496 16.28 -4.70 16.48
C PRO A 496 17.07 -6.00 16.40
N HIS A 497 16.38 -7.13 16.46
CA HIS A 497 17.01 -8.44 16.50
C HIS A 497 16.62 -9.33 15.31
N GLY A 498 17.50 -10.29 15.02
CA GLY A 498 17.19 -11.48 14.23
C GLY A 498 17.29 -12.74 15.08
N ALA A 499 17.08 -13.89 14.44
CA ALA A 499 17.15 -15.23 15.01
C ALA A 499 18.38 -15.46 15.89
N LYS A 500 18.28 -16.43 16.80
CA LYS A 500 19.31 -16.77 17.79
C LYS A 500 20.53 -17.49 17.20
N TYR A 501 21.20 -16.87 16.23
CA TYR A 501 22.42 -17.34 15.55
C TYR A 501 23.61 -16.38 15.72
N GLY A 502 23.47 -15.36 16.55
CA GLY A 502 24.48 -14.35 16.85
C GLY A 502 25.52 -14.82 17.88
N ASP A 503 26.39 -13.89 18.28
CA ASP A 503 27.38 -14.12 19.34
C ASP A 503 26.66 -14.32 20.69
N PRO A 504 26.80 -15.46 21.38
CA PRO A 504 26.14 -15.72 22.66
C PRO A 504 26.45 -14.70 23.76
N SER A 505 27.55 -13.95 23.66
CA SER A 505 27.92 -12.89 24.60
C SER A 505 27.20 -11.55 24.35
N MET A 506 26.51 -11.43 23.21
CA MET A 506 25.81 -10.22 22.76
C MET A 506 24.32 -10.53 22.58
N ASP A 507 23.44 -9.76 23.23
CA ASP A 507 21.98 -9.97 23.19
C ASP A 507 21.56 -11.43 23.34
N ASN A 508 22.21 -12.16 24.25
CA ASN A 508 21.93 -13.57 24.52
C ASN A 508 22.02 -14.48 23.28
N GLY A 509 22.78 -14.11 22.25
CA GLY A 509 22.91 -14.88 21.01
C GLY A 509 21.86 -14.56 19.94
N TYR A 510 20.94 -13.62 20.16
CA TYR A 510 20.14 -13.04 19.08
C TYR A 510 21.03 -12.19 18.16
N ILE A 511 20.73 -12.19 16.86
CA ILE A 511 21.49 -11.36 15.92
C ILE A 511 21.17 -9.88 16.20
N ARG A 512 22.14 -9.12 16.70
CA ARG A 512 22.02 -7.66 16.81
C ARG A 512 22.07 -6.98 15.44
N LEU A 513 21.05 -6.20 15.11
CA LEU A 513 20.96 -5.46 13.84
C LEU A 513 21.37 -3.99 14.01
N ASP A 514 21.47 -3.26 12.89
CA ASP A 514 21.81 -1.83 12.90
C ASP A 514 20.82 -1.03 13.75
N LYS A 515 21.35 -0.07 14.50
CA LYS A 515 20.54 0.77 15.41
C LYS A 515 19.55 1.62 14.62
N ARG A 516 18.29 1.63 15.06
CA ARG A 516 17.24 2.55 14.63
C ARG A 516 17.16 3.74 15.57
N THR A 517 16.77 4.88 15.00
CA THR A 517 16.54 6.11 15.75
C THR A 517 15.28 6.80 15.23
N PHE A 518 14.39 7.16 16.14
CA PHE A 518 13.17 7.91 15.84
C PHE A 518 13.05 9.10 16.79
N ASN A 519 12.95 10.31 16.23
CA ASN A 519 12.75 11.54 16.97
C ASN A 519 11.26 11.91 17.00
N PRO A 520 10.57 11.83 18.17
CA PRO A 520 9.15 12.16 18.26
C PRO A 520 8.83 13.63 17.94
N GLU A 521 9.79 14.55 17.98
CA GLU A 521 9.56 15.96 17.61
C GLU A 521 9.66 16.22 16.09
N ARG A 522 10.02 15.21 15.30
CA ARG A 522 10.32 15.35 13.86
C ARG A 522 9.72 14.24 13.01
N ASP A 523 10.01 12.98 13.34
CA ASP A 523 9.86 11.82 12.44
C ASP A 523 8.42 11.29 12.33
N TYR A 524 7.48 11.85 13.11
CA TYR A 524 6.05 11.57 12.92
C TYR A 524 5.51 12.13 11.61
N LEU A 525 6.15 13.12 11.00
CA LEU A 525 5.81 13.63 9.67
C LEU A 525 7.06 13.66 8.81
N TRP A 526 6.92 13.43 7.51
CA TRP A 526 8.02 13.61 6.58
C TRP A 526 8.24 15.08 6.26
N ALA A 527 9.48 15.44 5.94
CA ALA A 527 9.80 16.77 5.48
C ALA A 527 9.14 17.07 4.14
N VAL A 528 8.62 18.29 3.97
CA VAL A 528 8.32 18.82 2.63
C VAL A 528 9.62 18.79 1.82
N PRO A 529 9.66 18.19 0.61
CA PRO A 529 10.90 18.02 -0.13
C PRO A 529 11.58 19.35 -0.43
N GLN A 530 12.90 19.41 -0.23
CA GLN A 530 13.67 20.65 -0.37
C GLN A 530 13.51 21.27 -1.78
N SER A 531 13.50 20.44 -2.81
CA SER A 531 13.31 20.89 -4.20
C SER A 531 11.98 21.59 -4.44
N GLN A 532 10.92 21.23 -3.69
CA GLN A 532 9.62 21.88 -3.80
C GLN A 532 9.59 23.21 -3.05
N LYS A 533 10.25 23.29 -1.89
CA LYS A 533 10.40 24.54 -1.13
C LYS A 533 11.21 25.58 -1.90
N ASP A 534 12.23 25.16 -2.63
CA ASP A 534 13.05 26.05 -3.47
C ASP A 534 12.21 26.67 -4.61
N ILE A 535 11.20 25.94 -5.11
CA ILE A 535 10.27 26.42 -6.14
C ILE A 535 9.17 27.30 -5.53
N ASN A 536 8.61 26.87 -4.39
CA ASN A 536 7.51 27.53 -3.70
C ASN A 536 7.84 27.71 -2.20
N PRO A 537 8.35 28.89 -1.81
CA PRO A 537 8.68 29.19 -0.42
C PRO A 537 7.47 29.18 0.54
N ASN A 538 6.24 29.32 0.03
CA ASN A 538 5.02 29.33 0.84
C ASN A 538 4.64 27.93 1.38
N LEU A 539 5.32 26.87 0.92
CA LEU A 539 5.12 25.53 1.46
C LEU A 539 5.60 25.41 2.91
N GLY A 540 6.59 26.19 3.34
CA GLY A 540 7.18 26.06 4.68
C GLY A 540 7.84 24.69 4.90
N GLN A 541 7.90 24.23 6.17
CA GLN A 541 8.46 22.94 6.54
C GLN A 541 7.75 22.36 7.78
N ASN A 542 7.77 21.04 7.94
CA ASN A 542 7.34 20.37 9.16
C ASN A 542 8.36 20.53 10.29
N PRO A 543 7.94 20.43 11.57
CA PRO A 543 8.85 20.59 12.71
C PRO A 543 10.09 19.69 12.63
N GLY A 544 11.25 20.24 13.01
CA GLY A 544 12.50 19.50 13.11
C GLY A 544 13.30 19.31 11.81
N TYR A 545 12.87 19.87 10.67
CA TYR A 545 13.55 19.77 9.36
C TYR A 545 14.00 21.10 8.76
#